data_AF-X1E2S7-F1
#
_entry.id   AF-X1E2S7-F1
#
_cell.length_a   1.000
_cell.length_b   1.000
_cell.length_c   1.000
_cell.angle_alpha   90.00
_cell.angle_beta   90.00
_cell.angle_gamma   90.00
#
_symmetry.space_group_name_H-M   'P 1'
#
loop_
_entity.id
_entity.type
_entity.pdbx_description
1 polymer ?
#
loop_
_entity_poly.entity_id
_entity_poly.type
_entity_poly.pdbx_seq_one_letter_code
_entity_poly.pdbx_strand_id
1 'polypeptide(L)' 'MGWPDDTPELKTFYPGDVLCTAREIITLWVSRMVMMGQYCVGDIPFSEVYIHAMI' A
#
# COMPACT_ATOMS: atom_id res chain seq x y z
N MET A 1 2.51 -10.07 -6.46
CA MET A 1 1.19 -10.56 -6.04
C MET A 1 0.19 -10.66 -7.21
N GLY A 2 0.62 -10.72 -8.47
CA GLY A 2 -0.25 -11.14 -9.59
C GLY A 2 -1.52 -10.31 -9.90
N TRP A 3 -1.80 -9.23 -9.16
CA TRP A 3 -3.00 -8.42 -9.38
C TRP A 3 -3.09 -7.96 -10.84
N PRO A 4 -4.25 -8.13 -11.52
CA PRO A 4 -5.59 -8.39 -10.97
C PRO A 4 -5.99 -9.87 -10.79
N ASP A 5 -5.11 -10.83 -11.08
CA ASP A 5 -5.43 -12.25 -10.92
C ASP A 5 -5.53 -12.65 -9.44
N ASP A 6 -6.49 -13.53 -9.10
CA ASP A 6 -6.76 -13.99 -7.73
C ASP A 6 -5.72 -15.03 -7.28
N THR A 7 -4.48 -14.57 -7.12
CA THR A 7 -3.33 -15.41 -6.79
C THR A 7 -3.26 -15.71 -5.27
N PRO A 8 -2.82 -16.92 -4.86
CA PRO A 8 -2.66 -17.28 -3.44
C PRO A 8 -1.77 -16.30 -2.66
N GLU A 9 -0.77 -15.74 -3.33
CA GLU A 9 0.15 -14.75 -2.78
C GLU A 9 -0.56 -13.44 -2.46
N LEU A 10 -1.50 -13.01 -3.30
CA LEU A 10 -2.29 -11.80 -3.04
C LEU A 10 -3.11 -11.95 -1.76
N LYS A 11 -3.77 -13.09 -1.55
CA LYS A 11 -4.55 -13.36 -0.33
C LYS A 11 -3.69 -13.49 0.93
N THR A 12 -2.44 -13.91 0.78
CA THR A 12 -1.55 -14.18 1.91
C THR A 12 -0.80 -12.94 2.37
N PHE A 13 -0.38 -12.09 1.44
CA PHE A 13 0.50 -10.94 1.72
C PHE A 13 -0.21 -9.58 1.63
N TYR A 14 -1.50 -9.56 1.29
CA TYR A 14 -2.32 -8.35 1.33
C TYR A 14 -3.39 -8.48 2.43
N PRO A 15 -3.58 -7.46 3.28
CA PRO A 15 -2.87 -6.17 3.32
C PRO A 15 -1.44 -6.29 3.87
N GLY A 16 -0.56 -5.37 3.49
CA GLY A 16 0.82 -5.33 4.00
C GLY A 16 0.90 -4.74 5.41
N ASP A 17 1.96 -5.07 6.16
CA ASP A 17 2.11 -4.58 7.53
C ASP A 17 2.61 -3.12 7.59
N VAL A 18 3.78 -2.86 7.01
CA VAL A 18 4.47 -1.55 7.12
C VAL A 18 4.92 -1.03 5.75
N LEU A 19 4.56 0.21 5.43
CA LEU A 19 5.11 0.96 4.29
C LEU A 19 6.17 1.97 4.78
N CYS A 20 7.43 1.75 4.41
CA CYS A 20 8.52 2.70 4.65
C CYS A 20 8.63 3.68 3.47
N THR A 21 8.50 4.99 3.70
CA THR A 21 8.49 6.00 2.62
C THR A 21 9.00 7.38 3.05
N ALA A 22 9.11 8.29 2.09
CA ALA A 22 9.53 9.68 2.29
C ALA A 22 8.33 10.62 2.42
N ARG A 23 8.48 11.68 3.22
CA ARG A 23 7.41 12.67 3.48
C ARG A 23 7.00 13.42 2.21
N GLU A 24 7.93 13.66 1.29
CA GLU A 24 7.67 14.45 0.07
C GLU A 24 6.65 13.80 -0.87
N ILE A 25 6.53 12.47 -0.87
CA ILE A 25 5.67 11.74 -1.82
C ILE A 25 4.38 11.21 -1.19
N ILE A 26 4.07 11.59 0.05
CA ILE A 26 2.92 11.06 0.78
C ILE A 26 1.58 11.39 0.08
N THR A 27 1.42 12.62 -0.40
CA THR A 27 0.21 13.07 -1.11
C THR A 27 0.18 12.62 -2.57
N LEU A 28 1.34 12.49 -3.20
CA LEU A 28 1.46 12.11 -4.60
C LEU A 28 1.25 10.61 -4.80
N TRP A 29 1.73 9.80 -3.86
CA TRP A 29 1.82 8.35 -4.03
C TRP A 29 1.04 7.58 -2.98
N VAL A 30 1.31 7.80 -1.68
CA VAL A 30 0.67 7.02 -0.60
C VAL A 30 -0.84 7.21 -0.62
N SER A 31 -1.32 8.45 -0.78
CA SER A 31 -2.76 8.72 -0.93
C SER A 31 -3.40 7.94 -2.09
N ARG A 32 -2.72 7.83 -3.24
CA ARG A 32 -3.24 7.09 -4.40
C ARG A 32 -3.26 5.60 -4.18
N MET A 33 -2.25 5.05 -3.51
CA MET A 33 -2.24 3.63 -3.14
C MET A 33 -3.41 3.29 -2.21
N VAL A 34 -3.70 4.16 -1.22
CA VAL A 34 -4.84 3.96 -0.31
C VAL A 34 -6.16 4.03 -1.08
N MET A 35 -6.34 5.05 -1.94
CA MET A 35 -7.56 5.17 -2.76
C MET A 35 -7.75 3.96 -3.68
N MET A 36 -6.69 3.48 -4.33
CA MET A 36 -6.76 2.35 -5.25
C MET A 36 -6.99 1.03 -4.51
N GLY A 37 -6.37 0.82 -3.34
CA GLY A 37 -6.64 -0.35 -2.49
C GLY A 37 -8.10 -0.42 -2.08
N GLN A 38 -8.65 0.69 -1.61
CA GLN A 38 -10.06 0.82 -1.23
C GLN A 38 -11.00 0.63 -2.43
N TYR A 39 -10.66 1.16 -3.59
CA TYR A 39 -11.51 1.03 -4.78
C TYR A 39 -11.47 -0.36 -5.42
N CYS A 40 -10.29 -0.99 -5.50
CA CYS A 40 -10.11 -2.24 -6.23
C CYS A 40 -10.31 -3.48 -5.36
N VAL A 41 -9.85 -3.45 -4.11
CA VAL A 41 -9.87 -4.61 -3.20
C VAL A 41 -10.86 -4.41 -2.05
N GLY A 42 -11.23 -3.16 -1.75
CA GLY A 42 -12.13 -2.83 -0.64
C GLY A 42 -11.43 -2.75 0.71
N ASP A 43 -10.10 -2.75 0.73
CA ASP A 43 -9.30 -2.74 1.95
C ASP A 43 -8.08 -1.81 1.83
N ILE A 44 -7.49 -1.43 2.96
CA ILE A 44 -6.32 -0.54 3.02
C ILE A 44 -5.07 -1.35 2.72
N PRO A 45 -4.19 -0.90 1.80
CA PRO A 45 -3.04 -1.69 1.36
C PRO A 45 -1.93 -1.91 2.40
N PHE A 46 -1.88 -1.07 3.43
CA PHE A 46 -0.89 -1.16 4.51
C PHE A 46 -1.47 -0.63 5.82
N SER A 47 -1.16 -1.32 6.92
CA SER A 47 -1.66 -0.96 8.26
C SER A 47 -0.86 0.16 8.91
N GLU A 48 0.46 0.18 8.70
CA GLU A 48 1.36 1.20 9.26
C GLU A 48 2.19 1.88 8.17
N VAL A 49 2.45 3.19 8.35
CA VAL A 49 3.30 3.98 7.44
C VAL A 49 4.44 4.59 8.25
N TYR A 50 5.66 4.15 7.96
CA TYR A 50 6.88 4.67 8.57
C TYR A 50 7.51 5.70 7.64
N ILE A 51 7.68 6.93 8.14
CA ILE A 51 8.29 8.01 7.38
C ILE A 51 9.73 8.19 7.84
N HIS A 52 10.68 7.90 6.95
CA HIS A 52 12.09 8.17 7.22
C HIS A 52 12.45 9.60 6.78
N ALA A 53 13.43 10.19 7.48
CA ALA A 53 14.01 11.45 7.05
C ALA A 53 14.83 11.22 5.77
N MET A 54 14.69 12.13 4.82
CA MET A 54 15.57 12.23 3.65
C MET A 54 16.80 13.04 4.05
N ILE A 55 17.99 12.60 3.61
CA ILE A 55 19.29 13.29 3.77
C ILE A 55 19.64 13.96 2.46
#